data_AF-A0A2X4UQW2-F1
#
_entry.id   AF-A0A2X4UQW2-F1
#
_cell.length_a   1.000
_cell.length_b   1.000
_cell.length_c   1.000
_cell.angle_alpha   90.00
_cell.angle_beta   90.00
_cell.angle_gamma   90.00
#
_symmetry.space_group_name_H-M   'P 1'
#
loop_
_entity.id
_entity.type
_entity.pdbx_description
1 polymer ?
#
loop_
_entity_poly.entity_id
_entity_poly.type
_entity_poly.pdbx_seq_one_letter_code
_entity_poly.pdbx_strand_id
1 'polypeptide(L)'
;MVYQGYGTVANQPISPVSWAYDPQGINPYAYDVNKAKQLLDQAGWKPGADGIRQKDGKKLELTLLVTKKLLNDALVPIAKDNYRQIGVLLKPQVLDFNALLAQRKAGNYDLASLSTSSLNDPHDGVRDYISQVSETGYNNPQVDKLIGQANATLDIEQRKPLYHQLYQVLAEDPPVILLGNRKILSASSARVTGFKPDVYNGLTGSLPDVKRVQ
;
A
#
# COMPACT_ATOMS: atom_id res chain seq x y z
N MET A 1 0.49 17.03 9.24
CA MET A 1 0.23 15.65 9.67
C MET A 1 -0.96 15.12 8.88
N VAL A 2 -0.73 14.37 7.80
CA VAL A 2 -1.74 14.09 6.75
C VAL A 2 -2.95 13.29 7.27
N TYR A 3 -2.71 12.36 8.20
CA TYR A 3 -3.77 11.53 8.79
C TYR A 3 -4.32 12.07 10.11
N GLN A 4 -3.89 13.25 10.57
CA GLN A 4 -4.38 13.89 11.81
C GLN A 4 -4.36 12.98 13.07
N GLY A 5 -3.40 12.04 13.16
CA GLY A 5 -3.32 11.06 14.26
C GLY A 5 -4.22 9.83 14.09
N TYR A 6 -5.05 9.77 13.05
CA TYR A 6 -5.95 8.66 12.73
C TYR A 6 -5.36 7.68 11.70
N GLY A 7 -4.03 7.57 11.64
CA GLY A 7 -3.35 6.60 10.80
C GLY A 7 -2.12 6.03 11.50
N THR A 8 -1.81 4.77 11.20
CA THR A 8 -0.54 4.13 11.59
C THR A 8 0.27 3.84 10.34
N VAL A 9 1.60 3.79 10.46
CA VAL A 9 2.47 3.38 9.35
C VAL A 9 2.14 1.94 8.99
N ALA A 10 1.99 1.66 7.69
CA ALA A 10 1.79 0.32 7.18
C ALA A 10 3.13 -0.21 6.71
N ASN A 11 3.52 -1.39 7.19
CA ASN A 11 4.68 -2.13 6.71
C ASN A 11 4.30 -3.45 6.05
N GLN A 12 3.08 -3.97 6.30
CA GLN A 12 2.53 -5.18 5.68
C GLN A 12 1.36 -4.83 4.75
N PRO A 13 1.13 -5.60 3.66
CA PRO A 13 0.01 -5.38 2.74
C PRO A 13 -1.34 -5.86 3.31
N ILE A 14 -1.49 -5.79 4.64
CA ILE A 14 -2.69 -6.20 5.37
C ILE A 14 -2.88 -5.32 6.62
N SER A 15 -4.12 -5.11 7.01
CA SER A 15 -4.47 -4.36 8.22
C SER A 15 -4.06 -5.10 9.49
N PRO A 16 -3.59 -4.41 10.54
CA PRO A 16 -3.29 -5.00 11.85
C PRO A 16 -4.45 -5.70 12.55
N VAL A 17 -5.70 -5.49 12.10
CA VAL A 17 -6.88 -6.18 12.64
C VAL A 17 -7.11 -7.56 12.00
N SER A 18 -6.40 -7.87 10.91
CA SER A 18 -6.52 -9.16 10.23
C SER A 18 -5.87 -10.28 11.03
N TRP A 19 -6.47 -11.46 11.00
CA TRP A 19 -5.91 -12.69 11.58
C TRP A 19 -4.58 -13.11 10.93
N ALA A 20 -4.32 -12.65 9.70
CA ALA A 20 -3.09 -12.94 8.96
C ALA A 20 -1.97 -11.94 9.22
N TYR A 21 -2.24 -10.83 9.94
CA TYR A 21 -1.20 -9.87 10.28
C TYR A 21 -0.10 -10.53 11.13
N ASP A 22 1.16 -10.26 10.82
CA ASP A 22 2.29 -10.72 11.62
C ASP A 22 2.64 -9.67 12.69
N PRO A 23 2.38 -9.93 13.99
CA PRO A 23 2.73 -9.00 15.05
C PRO A 23 4.23 -8.97 15.37
N GLN A 24 5.01 -9.99 14.97
CA GLN A 24 6.47 -9.98 15.16
C GLN A 24 7.14 -8.94 14.25
N GLY A 25 6.45 -8.57 13.17
CA GLY A 25 6.81 -7.47 12.29
C GLY A 25 7.77 -7.90 11.19
N ILE A 26 7.62 -7.25 10.05
CA ILE A 26 8.56 -7.31 8.94
C ILE A 26 9.40 -6.03 8.90
N ASN A 27 10.48 -6.04 8.13
CA ASN A 27 11.38 -4.89 7.98
C ASN A 27 10.56 -3.58 7.81
N PRO A 28 10.64 -2.64 8.77
CA PRO A 28 9.76 -1.48 8.78
C PRO A 28 10.11 -0.43 7.72
N TYR A 29 11.23 -0.57 7.01
CA TYR A 29 11.75 0.43 6.07
C TYR A 29 11.72 1.84 6.68
N ALA A 30 12.47 2.01 7.77
CA ALA A 30 12.56 3.30 8.45
C ALA A 30 12.95 4.41 7.47
N TYR A 31 12.34 5.59 7.66
CA TYR A 31 12.63 6.75 6.83
C TYR A 31 14.08 7.21 7.02
N ASP A 32 14.94 6.86 6.06
CA ASP A 32 16.36 7.17 6.07
C ASP A 32 16.80 7.68 4.69
N VAL A 33 16.91 9.01 4.61
CA VAL A 33 17.34 9.73 3.39
C VAL A 33 18.78 9.38 3.01
N ASN A 34 19.65 9.13 3.99
CA ASN A 34 21.06 8.81 3.72
C ASN A 34 21.18 7.40 3.15
N LYS A 35 20.46 6.44 3.73
CA LYS A 35 20.39 5.07 3.21
C LYS A 35 19.82 5.03 1.79
N ALA A 36 18.76 5.79 1.52
CA ALA A 36 18.19 5.90 0.18
C ALA A 36 19.20 6.47 -0.84
N LYS A 37 19.94 7.52 -0.47
CA LYS A 37 21.03 8.07 -1.31
C LYS A 37 22.11 7.03 -1.58
N GLN A 38 22.56 6.31 -0.54
CA GLN A 38 23.57 5.26 -0.66
C GLN A 38 23.14 4.15 -1.62
N LEU A 39 21.88 3.69 -1.54
CA LEU A 39 21.34 2.67 -2.43
C LEU A 39 21.30 3.15 -3.89
N LEU A 40 20.90 4.41 -4.12
CA LEU A 40 20.94 5.02 -5.46
C LEU A 40 22.38 5.13 -5.99
N ASP A 41 23.33 5.48 -5.12
CA ASP A 41 24.75 5.56 -5.49
C ASP A 41 25.33 4.19 -5.87
N GLN A 42 24.94 3.12 -5.17
CA GLN A 42 25.30 1.73 -5.47
C GLN A 42 24.67 1.25 -6.78
N ALA A 43 23.45 1.70 -7.09
CA ALA A 43 22.77 1.41 -8.35
C ALA A 43 23.33 2.21 -9.55
N GLY A 44 24.31 3.09 -9.33
CA GLY A 44 24.98 3.90 -10.35
C GLY A 44 24.30 5.23 -10.67
N TRP A 45 23.26 5.61 -9.93
CA TRP A 45 22.62 6.92 -10.07
C TRP A 45 23.42 7.97 -9.33
N LYS A 46 24.09 8.88 -10.03
CA LYS A 46 24.94 9.93 -9.42
C LYS A 46 24.27 11.31 -9.48
N PRO A 47 24.47 12.20 -8.51
CA PRO A 47 23.90 13.54 -8.56
C PRO A 47 24.33 14.30 -9.83
N GLY A 48 23.36 14.86 -10.55
CA GLY A 48 23.61 15.77 -11.68
C GLY A 48 23.78 17.23 -11.21
N ALA A 49 24.12 18.11 -12.14
CA ALA A 49 24.36 19.54 -11.85
C ALA A 49 23.11 20.28 -11.32
N ASP A 50 21.91 19.82 -11.66
CA ASP A 50 20.63 20.35 -11.20
C ASP A 50 20.11 19.67 -9.91
N GLY A 51 20.94 18.80 -9.30
CA GLY A 51 20.59 18.01 -8.13
C GLY A 51 19.73 16.79 -8.42
N ILE A 52 19.31 16.56 -9.68
CA ILE A 52 18.61 15.34 -10.09
C ILE A 52 19.65 14.31 -10.51
N ARG A 53 19.53 13.08 -9.99
CA ARG A 53 20.46 12.00 -10.26
C ARG A 53 20.38 11.57 -11.72
N GLN A 54 21.51 11.09 -12.25
CA GLN A 54 21.67 10.65 -13.63
C GLN A 54 22.43 9.34 -13.70
N LYS A 55 22.10 8.53 -14.70
CA LYS A 55 22.78 7.27 -15.06
C LYS A 55 22.66 7.09 -16.56
N ASP A 56 23.76 6.75 -17.22
CA ASP A 56 23.79 6.48 -18.68
C ASP A 56 23.17 7.61 -19.52
N GLY A 57 23.41 8.87 -19.14
CA GLY A 57 22.89 10.06 -19.82
C GLY A 57 21.40 10.35 -19.58
N LYS A 58 20.70 9.55 -18.75
CA LYS A 58 19.28 9.73 -18.41
C LYS A 58 19.14 10.29 -17.00
N LYS A 59 18.20 11.21 -16.80
CA LYS A 59 17.79 11.69 -15.47
C LYS A 59 16.89 10.66 -14.78
N LEU A 60 16.99 10.60 -13.45
CA LEU A 60 16.10 9.80 -12.62
C LEU A 60 14.78 10.52 -12.43
N GLU A 61 13.88 10.29 -13.37
CA GLU A 61 12.54 10.87 -13.39
C GLU A 61 11.52 9.75 -13.26
N LEU A 62 10.54 9.93 -12.38
CA LEU A 62 9.47 8.95 -12.14
C LEU A 62 8.11 9.60 -12.36
N THR A 63 7.26 8.96 -13.15
CA THR A 63 5.86 9.33 -13.36
C THR A 63 4.99 8.67 -12.30
N LEU A 64 4.23 9.49 -11.55
CA LEU A 64 3.32 9.03 -10.50
C LEU A 64 1.87 9.24 -10.95
N LEU A 65 1.14 8.16 -11.23
CA LEU A 65 -0.30 8.21 -11.48
C LEU A 65 -1.06 8.36 -10.17
N VAL A 66 -1.95 9.35 -10.10
CA VAL A 66 -2.79 9.63 -8.92
C VAL A 66 -4.19 10.01 -9.36
N THR A 67 -5.18 9.73 -8.50
CA THR A 67 -6.53 10.29 -8.64
C THR A 67 -6.69 11.54 -7.77
N LYS A 68 -7.57 12.45 -8.19
CA LYS A 68 -7.94 13.61 -7.38
C LYS A 68 -8.71 13.15 -6.14
N LYS A 69 -8.06 13.22 -4.98
CA LYS A 69 -8.61 12.87 -3.66
C LYS A 69 -7.92 13.76 -2.62
N LEU A 70 -8.65 14.16 -1.58
CA LEU A 70 -8.11 14.99 -0.49
C LEU A 70 -6.78 14.45 0.09
N LEU A 71 -6.69 13.12 0.22
CA LEU A 71 -5.48 12.46 0.69
C LEU A 71 -4.29 12.63 -0.28
N ASN A 72 -4.52 12.46 -1.58
CA ASN A 72 -3.49 12.62 -2.60
C ASN A 72 -3.06 14.08 -2.75
N ASP A 73 -4.00 15.02 -2.62
CA ASP A 73 -3.70 16.47 -2.65
C ASP A 73 -2.72 16.86 -1.53
N ALA A 74 -2.78 16.18 -0.38
CA ALA A 74 -1.84 16.38 0.72
C ALA A 74 -0.54 15.57 0.57
N LEU A 75 -0.60 14.33 0.08
CA LEU A 75 0.57 13.44 -0.01
C LEU A 75 1.49 13.76 -1.18
N VAL A 76 0.96 14.19 -2.32
CA VAL A 76 1.74 14.40 -3.55
C VAL A 76 2.83 15.47 -3.39
N PRO A 77 2.56 16.66 -2.79
CA PRO A 77 3.62 17.64 -2.52
C PRO A 77 4.72 17.08 -1.61
N ILE A 78 4.34 16.37 -0.53
CA ILE A 78 5.29 15.75 0.40
C ILE A 78 6.15 14.70 -0.31
N ALA A 79 5.53 13.87 -1.17
CA ALA A 79 6.25 12.90 -1.97
C ALA A 79 7.25 13.60 -2.90
N LYS A 80 6.84 14.66 -3.62
CA LYS A 80 7.75 15.42 -4.48
C LYS A 80 8.97 15.94 -3.71
N ASP A 81 8.75 16.49 -2.52
CA ASP A 81 9.84 16.99 -1.69
C ASP A 81 10.76 15.86 -1.20
N ASN A 82 10.19 14.76 -0.71
CA ASN A 82 10.95 13.58 -0.27
C ASN A 82 11.80 12.96 -1.39
N TYR A 83 11.22 12.77 -2.58
CA TYR A 83 11.94 12.26 -3.74
C TYR A 83 13.02 13.25 -4.21
N ARG A 84 12.75 14.56 -4.16
CA ARG A 84 13.75 15.58 -4.51
C ARG A 84 14.95 15.56 -3.55
N GLN A 85 14.75 15.31 -2.26
CA GLN A 85 15.85 15.23 -1.28
C GLN A 85 16.86 14.12 -1.59
N ILE A 86 16.43 13.06 -2.28
CA ILE A 86 17.29 11.95 -2.73
C ILE A 86 17.71 12.09 -4.20
N GLY A 87 17.37 13.21 -4.85
CA GLY A 87 17.73 13.51 -6.23
C GLY A 87 16.87 12.80 -7.28
N VAL A 88 15.61 12.51 -6.98
CA VAL A 88 14.63 11.94 -7.90
C VAL A 88 13.61 12.99 -8.31
N LEU A 89 13.36 13.14 -9.61
CA LEU A 89 12.31 14.02 -10.11
C LEU A 89 10.99 13.26 -10.20
N LEU A 90 10.09 13.48 -9.25
CA LEU A 90 8.74 12.94 -9.27
C LEU A 90 7.80 13.82 -10.10
N LYS A 91 7.16 13.26 -11.13
CA LYS A 91 6.18 13.90 -12.02
C LYS A 91 4.78 13.30 -11.81
N PRO A 92 3.94 13.91 -10.96
CA PRO A 92 2.58 13.43 -10.77
C PRO A 92 1.71 13.69 -11.99
N GLN A 93 0.85 12.73 -12.33
CA GLN A 93 -0.20 12.84 -13.32
C GLN A 93 -1.54 12.56 -12.65
N VAL A 94 -2.39 13.58 -12.59
CA VAL A 94 -3.73 13.46 -12.01
C VAL A 94 -4.69 13.02 -13.09
N LEU A 95 -5.30 11.85 -12.90
CA LEU A 95 -6.23 11.22 -13.83
C LEU A 95 -7.57 10.92 -13.11
N ASP A 96 -8.63 10.71 -13.88
CA ASP A 96 -9.78 9.98 -13.37
C ASP A 96 -9.40 8.50 -13.12
N PHE A 97 -10.21 7.79 -12.34
CA PHE A 97 -9.86 6.44 -11.89
C PHE A 97 -9.76 5.43 -13.04
N ASN A 98 -10.64 5.52 -14.04
CA ASN A 98 -10.63 4.58 -15.16
C ASN A 98 -9.42 4.83 -16.08
N ALA A 99 -9.08 6.09 -16.31
CA ALA A 99 -7.85 6.45 -17.02
C ALA A 99 -6.58 5.99 -16.28
N LEU A 100 -6.54 6.12 -14.95
CA LEU A 100 -5.43 5.59 -14.15
C LEU A 100 -5.29 4.09 -14.33
N LEU A 101 -6.38 3.32 -14.23
CA LEU A 101 -6.35 1.86 -14.43
C LEU A 101 -5.92 1.49 -15.85
N ALA A 102 -6.36 2.23 -16.86
CA ALA A 102 -5.94 2.00 -18.24
C ALA A 102 -4.43 2.24 -18.44
N GLN A 103 -3.88 3.32 -17.89
CA GLN A 103 -2.44 3.61 -17.96
C GLN A 103 -1.61 2.59 -17.17
N ARG A 104 -2.10 2.16 -15.99
CA ARG A 104 -1.50 1.08 -15.21
C ARG A 104 -1.43 -0.20 -16.04
N LYS A 105 -2.55 -0.63 -16.60
CA LYS A 105 -2.61 -1.85 -17.41
C LYS A 105 -1.74 -1.78 -18.66
N ALA A 106 -1.56 -0.58 -19.24
CA ALA A 106 -0.68 -0.36 -20.38
C ALA A 106 0.82 -0.31 -20.01
N GLY A 107 1.18 -0.29 -18.72
CA GLY A 107 2.58 -0.16 -18.27
C GLY A 107 3.15 1.26 -18.42
N ASN A 108 2.31 2.27 -18.64
CA ASN A 108 2.72 3.66 -18.88
C ASN A 108 2.90 4.46 -17.59
N TYR A 109 3.68 3.93 -16.64
CA TYR A 109 3.90 4.56 -15.33
C TYR A 109 5.14 4.00 -14.65
N ASP A 110 5.67 4.75 -13.68
CA ASP A 110 6.70 4.25 -12.76
C ASP A 110 6.10 3.96 -11.38
N LEU A 111 5.16 4.81 -10.94
CA LEU A 111 4.43 4.67 -9.67
C LEU A 111 2.94 4.91 -9.89
N ALA A 112 2.09 4.19 -9.17
CA ALA A 112 0.65 4.40 -9.17
C ALA A 112 0.11 4.38 -7.73
N SER A 113 -0.68 5.40 -7.38
CA SER A 113 -1.31 5.51 -6.07
C SER A 113 -2.64 4.76 -6.05
N LEU A 114 -2.68 3.68 -5.29
CA LEU A 114 -3.84 2.81 -5.10
C LEU A 114 -4.03 2.50 -3.61
N SER A 115 -5.18 1.92 -3.28
CA SER A 115 -5.45 1.39 -1.94
C SER A 115 -5.46 -0.12 -2.01
N THR A 116 -4.95 -0.79 -0.97
CA THR A 116 -5.10 -2.23 -0.82
C THR A 116 -6.56 -2.60 -0.61
N SER A 117 -6.97 -3.81 -1.01
CA SER A 117 -8.30 -4.30 -0.69
C SER A 117 -8.46 -4.47 0.82
N SER A 118 -9.70 -4.41 1.31
CA SER A 118 -10.04 -4.50 2.74
C SER A 118 -11.14 -5.54 2.96
N LEU A 119 -10.96 -6.73 2.37
CA LEU A 119 -11.88 -7.85 2.57
C LEU A 119 -11.45 -8.68 3.79
N ASN A 120 -12.41 -9.44 4.34
CA ASN A 120 -12.23 -10.28 5.52
C ASN A 120 -11.12 -11.34 5.33
N ASP A 121 -11.00 -11.86 4.11
CA ASP A 121 -10.00 -12.86 3.77
C ASP A 121 -8.81 -12.20 3.04
N PRO A 122 -7.55 -12.44 3.48
CA PRO A 122 -6.38 -11.80 2.89
C PRO A 122 -6.06 -12.26 1.45
N HIS A 123 -6.67 -13.34 0.94
CA HIS A 123 -6.38 -13.84 -0.42
C HIS A 123 -6.61 -12.77 -1.50
N ASP A 124 -7.63 -11.93 -1.34
CA ASP A 124 -7.91 -10.84 -2.27
C ASP A 124 -6.86 -9.73 -2.18
N GLY A 125 -6.31 -9.48 -1.00
CA GLY A 125 -5.28 -8.46 -0.76
C GLY A 125 -3.95 -8.76 -1.42
N VAL A 126 -3.67 -10.05 -1.66
CA VAL A 126 -2.40 -10.50 -2.24
C VAL A 126 -2.52 -10.86 -3.73
N ARG A 127 -3.73 -10.74 -4.31
CA ARG A 127 -3.98 -11.10 -5.72
C ARG A 127 -3.10 -10.31 -6.70
N ASP A 128 -2.85 -9.03 -6.42
CA ASP A 128 -2.01 -8.16 -7.26
C ASP A 128 -0.52 -8.57 -7.26
N TYR A 129 -0.11 -9.49 -6.38
CA TYR A 129 1.25 -10.02 -6.30
C TYR A 129 1.42 -11.37 -7.01
N ILE A 130 0.34 -11.99 -7.50
CA ILE A 130 0.41 -13.24 -8.26
C ILE A 130 0.96 -12.94 -9.64
N SER A 131 2.07 -13.56 -10.04
CA SER A 131 2.81 -13.21 -11.25
C SER A 131 1.97 -13.27 -12.54
N GLN A 132 1.04 -14.23 -12.62
CA GLN A 132 0.18 -14.40 -13.81
C GLN A 132 -1.01 -13.43 -13.86
N VAL A 133 -1.36 -12.83 -12.72
CA VAL A 133 -2.53 -11.94 -12.57
C VAL A 133 -2.11 -10.48 -12.45
N SER A 134 -0.89 -10.24 -11.97
CA SER A 134 -0.37 -8.91 -11.67
C SER A 134 -0.30 -8.04 -12.93
N GLU A 135 -1.01 -6.92 -12.89
CA GLU A 135 -0.89 -5.87 -13.91
C GLU A 135 0.35 -4.99 -13.69
N THR A 136 1.15 -5.24 -12.64
CA THR A 136 2.34 -4.43 -12.33
C THR A 136 3.64 -5.00 -12.91
N GLY A 137 3.58 -6.18 -13.53
CA GLY A 137 4.76 -6.89 -14.02
C GLY A 137 5.61 -7.54 -12.91
N TYR A 138 5.12 -7.55 -11.67
CA TYR A 138 5.80 -8.24 -10.57
C TYR A 138 5.86 -9.74 -10.82
N ASN A 139 7.02 -10.35 -10.57
CA ASN A 139 7.23 -11.78 -10.76
C ASN A 139 8.11 -12.33 -9.64
N ASN A 140 7.55 -13.23 -8.83
CA ASN A 140 8.30 -13.89 -7.78
C ASN A 140 7.73 -15.31 -7.53
N PRO A 141 8.44 -16.38 -7.96
CA PRO A 141 7.95 -17.76 -7.82
C PRO A 141 7.68 -18.20 -6.38
N GLN A 142 8.40 -17.62 -5.40
CA GLN A 142 8.18 -17.91 -3.99
C GLN A 142 6.87 -17.29 -3.50
N VAL A 143 6.56 -16.06 -3.93
CA VAL A 143 5.28 -15.40 -3.67
C VAL A 143 4.13 -16.22 -4.27
N ASP A 144 4.25 -16.65 -5.53
CA ASP A 144 3.23 -17.48 -6.19
C ASP A 144 2.97 -18.78 -5.43
N LYS A 145 4.04 -19.46 -4.99
CA LYS A 145 3.96 -20.69 -4.21
C LYS A 145 3.23 -20.47 -2.88
N LEU A 146 3.60 -19.43 -2.13
CA LEU A 146 3.02 -19.14 -0.82
C LEU A 146 1.54 -18.75 -0.93
N ILE A 147 1.18 -17.92 -1.91
CA ILE A 147 -0.21 -17.58 -2.19
C ILE A 147 -1.01 -18.83 -2.59
N GLY A 148 -0.45 -19.67 -3.46
CA GLY A 148 -1.08 -20.93 -3.88
C GLY A 148 -1.35 -21.88 -2.70
N GLN A 149 -0.37 -22.05 -1.81
CA GLN A 149 -0.52 -22.88 -0.61
C GLN A 149 -1.54 -22.29 0.38
N ALA A 150 -1.51 -20.97 0.59
CA ALA A 150 -2.43 -20.28 1.49
C ALA A 150 -3.89 -20.35 0.99
N ASN A 151 -4.09 -20.29 -0.34
CA ASN A 151 -5.41 -20.41 -0.97
C ASN A 151 -5.94 -21.85 -1.00
N ALA A 152 -5.05 -22.85 -1.00
CA ALA A 152 -5.41 -24.27 -0.97
C ALA A 152 -5.65 -24.81 0.46
N THR A 153 -5.32 -24.03 1.49
CA THR A 153 -5.46 -24.41 2.90
C THR A 153 -6.73 -23.77 3.46
N LEU A 154 -7.58 -24.55 4.14
CA LEU A 154 -8.83 -24.04 4.72
C LEU A 154 -8.70 -23.64 6.19
N ASP A 155 -7.84 -24.34 6.94
CA ASP A 155 -7.62 -24.07 8.37
C ASP A 155 -6.83 -22.77 8.57
N ILE A 156 -7.41 -21.84 9.34
CA ILE A 156 -6.83 -20.50 9.55
C ILE A 156 -5.48 -20.57 10.27
N GLU A 157 -5.32 -21.48 11.24
CA GLU A 157 -4.07 -21.60 11.99
C GLU A 157 -2.93 -22.14 11.12
N GLN A 158 -3.26 -22.99 10.13
CA GLN A 158 -2.30 -23.44 9.12
C GLN A 158 -2.01 -22.37 8.04
N ARG A 159 -2.97 -21.49 7.71
CA ARG A 159 -2.78 -20.40 6.74
C ARG A 159 -1.92 -19.25 7.28
N LYS A 160 -2.05 -18.92 8.58
CA LYS A 160 -1.30 -17.83 9.23
C LYS A 160 0.20 -17.84 8.92
N PRO A 161 0.95 -18.93 9.18
CA PRO A 161 2.39 -18.95 8.92
C PRO A 161 2.73 -18.78 7.43
N LEU A 162 1.86 -19.21 6.51
CA LEU A 162 2.04 -19.00 5.07
C LEU A 162 1.95 -17.52 4.71
N TYR A 163 0.99 -16.79 5.29
CA TYR A 163 0.88 -15.33 5.11
C TYR A 163 2.04 -14.58 5.76
N HIS A 164 2.49 -14.98 6.94
CA HIS A 164 3.65 -14.37 7.60
C HIS A 164 4.92 -14.51 6.75
N GLN A 165 5.18 -15.71 6.22
CA GLN A 165 6.28 -15.94 5.28
C GLN A 165 6.10 -15.13 3.99
N LEU A 166 4.88 -15.05 3.45
CA LEU A 166 4.59 -14.24 2.26
C LEU A 166 4.93 -12.77 2.49
N TYR A 167 4.52 -12.20 3.62
CA TYR A 167 4.81 -10.80 3.93
C TYR A 167 6.29 -10.54 4.17
N GLN A 168 7.04 -11.50 4.71
CA GLN A 168 8.51 -11.41 4.79
C GLN A 168 9.15 -11.34 3.40
N VAL A 169 8.75 -12.22 2.48
CA VAL A 169 9.27 -12.22 1.09
C VAL A 169 8.93 -10.92 0.38
N LEU A 170 7.69 -10.44 0.51
CA LEU A 170 7.28 -9.13 -0.04
C LEU A 170 8.01 -7.97 0.62
N ALA A 171 8.47 -8.10 1.87
CA ALA A 171 9.29 -7.09 2.50
C ALA A 171 10.70 -7.07 1.92
N GLU A 172 11.27 -8.21 1.55
CA GLU A 172 12.63 -8.29 0.97
C GLU A 172 12.66 -7.88 -0.51
N ASP A 173 11.56 -8.11 -1.23
CA ASP A 173 11.38 -7.78 -2.64
C ASP A 173 10.05 -6.99 -2.83
N PRO A 174 10.02 -5.71 -2.44
CA PRO A 174 8.78 -4.94 -2.34
C PRO A 174 8.20 -4.53 -3.71
N PRO A 175 6.99 -5.01 -4.07
CA PRO A 175 6.29 -4.53 -5.27
C PRO A 175 5.57 -3.20 -5.06
N VAL A 176 5.41 -2.77 -3.81
CA VAL A 176 4.63 -1.60 -3.41
C VAL A 176 5.28 -0.85 -2.27
N ILE A 177 5.03 0.46 -2.20
CA ILE A 177 5.38 1.29 -1.04
C ILE A 177 4.12 1.50 -0.21
N LEU A 178 4.09 0.91 0.98
CA LEU A 178 2.97 1.03 1.91
C LEU A 178 3.09 2.34 2.70
N LEU A 179 1.99 3.10 2.76
CA LEU A 179 1.99 4.43 3.38
C LEU A 179 1.38 4.43 4.78
N GLY A 180 0.20 3.82 4.93
CA GLY A 180 -0.46 3.81 6.22
C GLY A 180 -1.81 3.10 6.25
N ASN A 181 -2.13 2.58 7.42
CA ASN A 181 -3.46 2.07 7.76
C ASN A 181 -4.29 3.23 8.32
N ARG A 182 -5.45 3.50 7.72
CA ARG A 182 -6.37 4.54 8.16
C ARG A 182 -7.37 3.97 9.15
N LYS A 183 -7.59 4.67 10.25
CA LYS A 183 -8.73 4.37 11.14
C LYS A 183 -10.00 4.93 10.53
N ILE A 184 -11.04 4.11 10.44
CA ILE A 184 -12.38 4.56 10.07
C ILE A 184 -13.03 5.12 11.33
N LEU A 185 -13.37 6.41 11.30
CA LEU A 185 -14.14 7.05 12.37
C LEU A 185 -15.62 6.99 12.02
N SER A 186 -16.40 6.42 12.93
CA SER A 186 -17.87 6.43 12.84
C SER A 186 -18.42 7.20 14.03
N ALA A 187 -19.38 8.08 13.78
CA ALA A 187 -20.11 8.81 14.81
C ALA A 187 -21.59 8.43 14.74
N SER A 188 -22.21 8.22 15.88
CA SER A 188 -23.65 8.02 16.00
C SER A 188 -24.22 8.91 17.09
N SER A 189 -25.50 9.25 16.99
CA SER A 189 -26.21 9.99 18.03
C SER A 189 -26.27 9.15 19.32
N ALA A 190 -26.10 9.78 20.48
CA ALA A 190 -26.24 9.10 21.78
C ALA A 190 -27.62 8.42 21.97
N ARG A 191 -28.63 8.88 21.23
CA ARG A 191 -29.96 8.24 21.14
C ARG A 191 -29.99 6.96 20.30
N VAL A 192 -28.87 6.47 19.79
CA VAL A 192 -28.80 5.26 18.97
C VAL A 192 -27.97 4.21 19.70
N THR A 193 -28.59 3.06 19.98
CA THR A 193 -27.96 1.89 20.62
C THR A 193 -27.89 0.73 19.64
N GLY A 194 -26.99 -0.22 19.90
CA GLY A 194 -26.81 -1.40 19.03
C GLY A 194 -25.99 -1.12 17.76
N PHE A 195 -25.58 0.13 17.54
CA PHE A 195 -24.71 0.52 16.44
C PHE A 195 -23.27 0.03 16.67
N LYS A 196 -22.85 -0.97 15.89
CA LYS A 196 -21.50 -1.57 15.95
C LYS A 196 -20.92 -1.69 14.53
N PRO A 197 -20.44 -0.59 13.94
CA PRO A 197 -19.77 -0.64 12.66
C PRO A 197 -18.54 -1.54 12.72
N ASP A 198 -18.36 -2.41 11.74
CA ASP A 198 -17.11 -3.15 11.54
C ASP A 198 -16.43 -2.71 10.23
N VAL A 199 -15.10 -2.92 10.15
CA VAL A 199 -14.28 -2.40 9.05
C VAL A 199 -14.50 -3.11 7.72
N TYR A 200 -15.19 -4.25 7.72
CA TYR A 200 -15.43 -5.11 6.56
C TYR A 200 -16.85 -5.00 6.04
N ASN A 201 -17.86 -4.99 6.93
CA ASN A 201 -19.27 -4.95 6.56
C ASN A 201 -19.92 -3.57 6.83
N GLY A 202 -19.16 -2.62 7.39
CA GLY A 202 -19.69 -1.30 7.74
C GLY A 202 -20.81 -1.44 8.76
N LEU A 203 -21.99 -0.90 8.45
CA LEU A 203 -23.13 -0.91 9.37
C LEU A 203 -23.96 -2.19 9.30
N THR A 204 -23.88 -2.93 8.20
CA THR A 204 -24.85 -3.99 7.87
C THR A 204 -24.89 -5.09 8.92
N GLY A 205 -23.74 -5.46 9.48
CA GLY A 205 -23.62 -6.47 10.55
C GLY A 205 -24.31 -6.08 11.86
N SER A 206 -24.57 -4.79 12.09
CA SER A 206 -25.21 -4.31 13.33
C SER A 206 -26.61 -3.75 13.11
N LEU A 207 -27.05 -3.55 11.86
CA LEU A 207 -28.37 -2.99 11.52
C LEU A 207 -29.55 -3.67 12.24
N PRO A 208 -29.59 -5.02 12.38
CA PRO A 208 -30.69 -5.69 13.09
C PRO A 208 -30.81 -5.27 14.57
N ASP A 209 -29.70 -4.85 15.17
CA ASP A 209 -29.63 -4.47 16.59
C ASP A 209 -29.78 -2.97 16.83
N VAL A 210 -29.76 -2.15 15.77
CA VAL A 210 -29.84 -0.69 15.87
C VAL A 210 -31.22 -0.25 16.35
N LYS A 211 -31.26 0.49 17.46
CA LYS A 211 -32.49 1.04 18.05
C LYS A 211 -32.30 2.50 18.43
N ARG A 212 -33.40 3.27 18.38
CA ARG A 212 -33.45 4.62 18.91
C ARG A 212 -33.94 4.59 20.36
N VAL A 213 -33.13 5.10 21.27
CA VAL A 213 -33.53 5.38 22.65
C VAL A 213 -34.29 6.71 22.64
N GLN A 214 -35.47 6.73 23.28
CA GLN A 214 -36.27 7.94 23.41
C GLN A 214 -35.56 8.99 24.24
#